data_AF-A0A2R6JG36-F1
#
_entry.id   AF-A0A2R6JG36-F1
#
_cell.length_a   1.000
_cell.length_b   1.000
_cell.length_c   1.000
_cell.angle_alpha   90.00
_cell.angle_beta   90.00
_cell.angle_gamma   90.00
#
_symmetry.space_group_name_H-M   'P 1'
#
loop_
_entity.id
_entity.type
_entity.pdbx_description
1 polymer ?
#
loop_
_entity_poly.entity_id
_entity_poly.type
_entity_poly.pdbx_seq_one_letter_code
_entity_poly.pdbx_strand_id
1 'polypeptide(L)' 'MDDFDDVGYVTLAKGGLLLGVGLFVLGAGGELVGHALYDSLPGWENTLFLYSEGLGLVIGFFSPILFGIVMPLVE' A
#
# COMPACT_ATOMS: atom_id res chain seq x y z
N MET A 1 14.93 26.51 10.74
CA MET A 1 14.73 25.34 11.62
C MET A 1 13.71 24.51 10.87
N ASP A 2 14.10 24.02 9.68
CA ASP A 2 13.15 23.63 8.61
C ASP A 2 13.44 22.22 8.05
N ASP A 3 14.70 21.76 8.11
CA ASP A 3 15.08 20.41 7.63
C ASP A 3 14.39 19.25 8.35
N PHE A 4 13.89 19.45 9.59
CA PHE A 4 13.33 18.34 10.37
C PHE A 4 11.92 17.92 9.91
N ASP A 5 11.12 18.85 9.39
CA ASP A 5 9.75 18.57 8.94
C ASP A 5 9.74 17.89 7.56
N ASP A 6 10.60 18.34 6.63
CA ASP A 6 10.79 17.71 5.32
C ASP A 6 11.21 16.23 5.43
N VAL A 7 12.10 15.92 6.37
CA VAL A 7 12.54 14.53 6.63
C VAL A 7 11.37 13.67 7.15
N GLY A 8 10.47 14.26 7.95
CA GLY A 8 9.26 13.58 8.43
C GLY A 8 8.30 13.22 7.30
N TYR A 9 8.04 14.17 6.39
CA TYR A 9 7.14 13.99 5.25
C TYR A 9 7.64 12.95 4.25
N VAL A 10 8.93 12.98 3.93
CA VAL A 10 9.56 11.97 3.07
C VAL A 10 9.47 10.58 3.70
N THR A 11 9.61 10.48 5.02
CA THR A 11 9.52 9.20 5.73
C THR A 11 8.09 8.65 5.72
N LEU A 12 7.08 9.50 5.92
CA LEU A 12 5.66 9.13 5.82
C LEU A 12 5.27 8.70 4.41
N ALA A 13 5.73 9.43 3.38
CA ALA A 13 5.51 9.10 1.98
C ALA A 13 6.12 7.73 1.60
N LYS A 14 7.37 7.47 2.00
CA LYS A 14 8.03 6.19 1.78
C LYS A 14 7.37 5.06 2.57
N GLY A 15 6.99 5.32 3.82
CA GLY A 15 6.32 4.35 4.68
C GLY A 15 4.99 3.89 4.08
N GLY A 16 4.14 4.81 3.61
CA GLY A 16 2.88 4.43 2.99
C GLY A 16 3.05 3.81 1.60
N LEU A 17 4.05 4.22 0.80
CA LEU A 17 4.41 3.50 -0.43
C LEU A 17 4.79 2.04 -0.13
N LEU A 18 5.68 1.82 0.83
CA LEU A 18 6.12 0.47 1.22
C LEU A 18 4.98 -0.37 1.78
N LEU A 19 4.11 0.23 2.61
CA LEU A 19 2.91 -0.42 3.13
C LEU A 19 1.97 -0.82 1.99
N GLY A 20 1.70 0.10 1.07
CA GLY A 20 0.83 -0.14 -0.09
C GLY A 20 1.36 -1.25 -0.99
N VAL A 21 2.65 -1.22 -1.33
CA VAL A 21 3.31 -2.29 -2.09
C VAL A 21 3.25 -3.62 -1.33
N GLY A 22 3.47 -3.61 -0.01
CA GLY A 22 3.36 -4.80 0.82
C GLY A 22 1.97 -5.43 0.78
N LEU A 23 0.92 -4.63 0.95
CA LEU A 23 -0.47 -5.08 0.84
C LEU A 23 -0.79 -5.61 -0.56
N PHE A 24 -0.32 -4.94 -1.60
CA PHE A 24 -0.51 -5.38 -2.98
C PHE A 24 0.16 -6.72 -3.27
N VAL A 25 1.42 -6.88 -2.88
CA VAL A 25 2.17 -8.13 -3.06
C VAL A 25 1.56 -9.27 -2.25
N LEU A 26 1.09 -9.00 -1.03
CA LEU A 26 0.43 -10.00 -0.20
C LEU A 26 -0.93 -10.40 -0.76
N GLY A 27 -1.69 -9.45 -1.33
CA GLY A 27 -2.96 -9.72 -2.00
C GLY A 27 -2.79 -10.57 -3.25
N ALA A 28 -2.03 -10.05 -4.23
CA ALA A 28 -1.78 -10.71 -5.50
C ALA A 28 -1.05 -12.04 -5.31
N GLY A 29 -0.02 -12.04 -4.46
CA GLY A 29 0.74 -13.25 -4.14
C GLY A 29 -0.08 -14.26 -3.37
N GLY A 30 -0.93 -13.82 -2.45
CA GLY A 30 -1.83 -14.66 -1.66
C GLY A 30 -2.90 -15.33 -2.51
N GLU A 31 -3.48 -14.62 -3.48
CA GLU A 31 -4.44 -15.21 -4.42
C GLU A 31 -3.77 -16.24 -5.33
N LEU A 32 -2.59 -15.92 -5.87
CA LEU A 32 -1.83 -16.81 -6.77
C LEU A 32 -1.35 -18.07 -6.06
N VAL A 33 -0.71 -17.92 -4.89
CA VAL A 33 -0.23 -19.05 -4.08
C VAL A 33 -1.41 -19.82 -3.52
N GLY A 34 -2.47 -19.13 -3.11
CA GLY A 34 -3.71 -19.73 -2.62
C GLY A 34 -4.33 -20.65 -3.66
N HIS A 35 -4.51 -20.19 -4.90
CA HIS A 35 -5.07 -21.03 -5.97
C HIS A 35 -4.11 -22.14 -6.40
N ALA A 36 -2.79 -21.93 -6.29
CA ALA A 36 -1.80 -22.94 -6.62
C ALA A 36 -1.73 -24.08 -5.59
N LEU A 37 -1.97 -23.79 -4.31
CA LEU A 37 -1.95 -24.77 -3.22
C LEU A 37 -3.32 -25.36 -2.92
N TYR A 38 -4.37 -24.57 -3.10
CA TYR A 38 -5.76 -24.94 -2.88
C TYR A 38 -6.52 -24.73 -4.18
N ASP A 39 -7.01 -25.83 -4.77
CA ASP A 39 -7.70 -25.86 -6.07
C ASP A 39 -8.85 -24.83 -6.17
N SER A 40 -9.47 -24.51 -5.03
CA SER A 40 -10.45 -23.44 -4.92
C SER A 40 -10.37 -22.80 -3.54
N LEU A 41 -10.09 -21.51 -3.48
CA LEU A 41 -10.29 -20.75 -2.24
C LEU A 41 -11.77 -20.42 -2.05
N PRO A 42 -12.31 -20.53 -0.83
CA PRO A 42 -13.61 -19.99 -0.50
C PRO A 42 -13.70 -18.49 -0.83
N GLY A 43 -14.89 -18.06 -1.30
CA GLY A 43 -15.07 -16.72 -1.86
C GLY A 43 -14.72 -15.56 -0.92
N TRP A 44 -14.79 -15.77 0.40
CA TRP A 44 -14.41 -14.73 1.36
C TRP A 44 -12.89 -14.49 1.40
N GLU A 45 -12.06 -15.53 1.22
CA GLU A 45 -10.59 -15.39 1.16
C GLU A 45 -10.19 -14.63 -0.10
N ASN A 46 -10.81 -14.99 -1.22
CA ASN A 46 -10.58 -14.30 -2.49
C ASN A 46 -10.94 -12.80 -2.39
N THR A 47 -12.08 -12.46 -1.76
CA THR A 47 -12.41 -11.04 -1.52
C THR A 47 -11.45 -10.33 -0.57
N LEU A 48 -10.85 -11.01 0.41
CA LEU A 48 -9.83 -10.40 1.27
C LEU A 48 -8.55 -10.08 0.50
N PHE A 49 -8.09 -11.00 -0.35
CA PHE A 49 -6.94 -10.77 -1.21
C PHE A 49 -7.21 -9.60 -2.16
N LEU A 50 -8.36 -9.59 -2.84
CA LEU A 50 -8.77 -8.49 -3.71
C LEU A 50 -8.83 -7.14 -2.98
N TYR A 51 -9.37 -7.09 -1.76
CA TYR A 51 -9.38 -5.86 -0.97
C TYR A 51 -7.98 -5.43 -0.56
N SER A 52 -7.10 -6.36 -0.20
CA SER A 52 -5.71 -6.04 0.13
C SER A 52 -4.94 -5.50 -1.08
N GLU A 53 -5.18 -6.03 -2.28
CA GLU A 53 -4.62 -5.48 -3.52
C GLU A 53 -5.10 -4.05 -3.78
N GLY A 54 -6.42 -3.85 -3.73
CA GLY A 54 -7.02 -2.53 -3.96
C GLY A 54 -6.55 -1.49 -2.95
N LEU A 55 -6.54 -1.84 -1.66
CA LEU A 55 -6.02 -0.96 -0.61
C LEU A 55 -4.52 -0.73 -0.77
N GLY A 56 -3.77 -1.74 -1.17
CA GLY A 56 -2.34 -1.63 -1.44
C GLY A 56 -2.05 -0.62 -2.54
N LEU A 57 -2.79 -0.66 -3.65
CA LEU A 57 -2.68 0.32 -4.73
C LEU A 57 -3.10 1.72 -4.28
N VAL A 58 -4.24 1.85 -3.59
CA VAL A 58 -4.72 3.16 -3.11
C VAL A 58 -3.71 3.77 -2.15
N ILE A 59 -3.26 3.04 -1.13
CA ILE A 59 -2.32 3.55 -0.13
C ILE A 59 -0.95 3.82 -0.79
N GLY A 60 -0.47 2.89 -1.62
CA GLY A 60 0.84 2.98 -2.25
C GLY A 60 0.94 4.15 -3.23
N PHE A 61 -0.14 4.46 -3.95
CA PHE A 61 -0.18 5.53 -4.94
C PHE A 61 -0.48 6.89 -4.29
N PHE A 62 -1.44 6.96 -3.36
CA PHE A 62 -1.83 8.23 -2.74
C PHE A 62 -0.90 8.69 -1.63
N SER A 63 -0.24 7.79 -0.90
CA SER A 63 0.71 8.17 0.16
C SER A 63 1.84 9.10 -0.31
N PRO A 64 2.61 8.77 -1.36
CA PRO A 64 3.66 9.68 -1.84
C PRO A 64 3.13 10.98 -2.43
N ILE A 65 1.93 10.98 -3.02
CA ILE A 65 1.29 12.20 -3.53
C ILE A 65 0.91 13.13 -2.37
N LEU A 66 0.21 12.60 -1.36
CA LEU A 66 -0.29 13.41 -0.24
C LEU A 66 0.85 13.90 0.66
N PHE A 67 1.76 13.01 1.06
CA PHE A 67 2.82 13.36 2.00
C PHE A 67 4.07 13.91 1.34
N GLY A 68 4.40 13.47 0.12
CA GLY A 68 5.61 13.92 -0.57
C GLY A 68 5.42 15.17 -1.44
N ILE A 69 4.17 15.49 -1.82
CA ILE A 69 3.88 16.64 -2.70
C ILE A 69 2.89 17.61 -2.05
N VAL A 70 1.73 17.15 -1.59
CA VAL A 70 0.68 18.06 -1.11
C VAL A 70 1.05 18.71 0.23
N MET A 71 1.49 17.92 1.21
CA MET A 71 1.83 18.43 2.55
C MET A 71 2.92 19.51 2.53
N PRO A 72 4.06 19.33 1.83
CA PRO A 72 5.09 20.38 1.73
C PRO A 72 4.65 21.65 0.99
N LEU A 73 3.54 21.61 0.24
CA LEU A 73 3.02 22.76 -0.50
C LEU A 73 1.93 23.53 0.27
N VAL A 74 1.38 22.93 1.32
CA VAL A 74 0.30 23.52 2.14
C VAL A 74 0.88 24.28 3.33
N GLU A 75 2.05 23.90 3.81
CA GLU A 75 2.88 24.66 4.77
C GLU A 75 3.74 25.73 4.09
#